data_AF-A0A9D7MPB4-F1
#
_entry.id   AF-A0A9D7MPB4-F1
#
_cell.length_a   1.000
_cell.length_b   1.000
_cell.length_c   1.000
_cell.angle_alpha   90.00
_cell.angle_beta   90.00
_cell.angle_gamma   90.00
#
_symmetry.space_group_name_H-M   'P 1'
#
loop_
_entity.id
_entity.type
_entity.pdbx_description
1 polymer ?
#
loop_
_entity_poly.entity_id
_entity_poly.type
_entity_poly.pdbx_seq_one_letter_code
_entity_poly.pdbx_strand_id
1 'polypeptide(L)'
;MKNSIPSDSKQKICFLGYCCRSGNTLCDSTNWPAGDVAPRVGGLLVIAGILELLHSFRRSSDEERKSAWFGAAITLIFAVLLINATNFVGTALIILIALSFLIDGIRYGIEAVKNYRRGANATFEILAMIGNLSVVAIILLTKDFGFDWTIALTGAWRIIGTAISIFHAKEGRSETSGMDVAESLELPDIPSVKSSVKKIQKEESIRYPIDKTWIIVFLVLLFIIHLGRMGLDKTALGILSPGVALFGDVVVALIITFGIISPLRAVFKED
;
A
#
# COMPACT_ATOMS: atom_id res chain seq x y z
N MET A 1 -29.60 -20.56 -14.87
CA MET A 1 -28.19 -20.41 -14.46
C MET A 1 -28.04 -19.11 -13.69
N LYS A 2 -27.89 -19.16 -12.36
CA LYS A 2 -27.57 -17.98 -11.55
C LYS A 2 -26.07 -17.73 -11.70
N ASN A 3 -25.70 -16.65 -12.38
CA ASN A 3 -24.33 -16.16 -12.41
C ASN A 3 -23.92 -15.74 -11.00
N SER A 4 -23.38 -16.67 -10.22
CA SER A 4 -22.75 -16.38 -8.94
C SER A 4 -21.46 -15.62 -9.22
N ILE A 5 -21.51 -14.30 -9.01
CA ILE A 5 -20.33 -13.44 -8.94
C ILE A 5 -19.30 -14.11 -7.99
N PRO A 6 -18.06 -14.40 -8.43
CA PRO A 6 -17.07 -15.04 -7.57
C PRO A 6 -16.87 -14.25 -6.27
N SER A 7 -16.67 -14.94 -5.14
CA SER A 7 -16.66 -14.30 -3.81
C SER A 7 -15.61 -13.18 -3.69
N ASP A 8 -14.51 -13.28 -4.44
CA ASP A 8 -13.44 -12.29 -4.52
C ASP A 8 -13.90 -10.95 -5.12
N SER A 9 -14.76 -10.98 -6.14
CA SER A 9 -15.35 -9.77 -6.74
C SER A 9 -16.33 -9.04 -5.81
N LYS A 10 -17.00 -9.74 -4.89
CA LYS A 10 -17.89 -9.09 -3.90
C LYS A 10 -17.10 -8.36 -2.81
N GLN A 11 -16.01 -8.97 -2.33
CA GLN A 11 -15.11 -8.32 -1.36
C GLN A 11 -14.44 -7.08 -1.96
N LYS A 12 -14.00 -7.19 -3.21
CA LYS A 12 -13.53 -6.09 -4.04
C LYS A 12 -14.58 -4.97 -4.07
N ILE A 13 -15.81 -5.21 -4.53
CA ILE A 13 -16.82 -4.15 -4.64
C ILE A 13 -17.14 -3.47 -3.28
N CYS A 14 -17.22 -4.24 -2.19
CA CYS A 14 -17.42 -3.68 -0.85
C CYS A 14 -16.26 -2.76 -0.41
N PHE A 15 -15.02 -3.11 -0.75
CA PHE A 15 -13.85 -2.30 -0.45
C PHE A 15 -13.83 -1.00 -1.25
N LEU A 16 -14.20 -1.02 -2.54
CA LEU A 16 -14.32 0.20 -3.35
C LEU A 16 -15.39 1.13 -2.78
N GLY A 17 -16.54 0.56 -2.39
CA GLY A 17 -17.61 1.30 -1.73
C GLY A 17 -17.14 1.95 -0.43
N TYR A 18 -16.30 1.28 0.35
CA TYR A 18 -15.70 1.86 1.55
C TYR A 18 -14.72 2.99 1.22
N CYS A 19 -13.85 2.83 0.22
CA CYS A 19 -12.91 3.87 -0.23
C CYS A 19 -13.60 5.11 -0.82
N CYS A 20 -14.65 4.94 -1.62
CA CYS A 20 -15.43 6.06 -2.16
C CYS A 20 -16.23 6.76 -1.05
N ARG A 21 -16.77 6.00 -0.09
CA ARG A 21 -17.48 6.56 1.06
C ARG A 21 -16.55 7.29 2.02
N SER A 22 -15.33 6.77 2.23
CA SER A 22 -14.31 7.44 3.05
C SER A 22 -13.80 8.72 2.37
N GLY A 23 -13.67 8.72 1.04
CA GLY A 23 -13.41 9.91 0.23
C GLY A 23 -14.50 10.98 0.30
N ASN A 24 -15.78 10.58 0.36
CA ASN A 24 -16.89 11.52 0.57
C ASN A 24 -16.93 12.06 2.02
N THR A 25 -16.64 11.24 3.03
CA THR A 25 -16.52 11.72 4.42
C THR A 25 -15.31 12.64 4.64
N LEU A 26 -14.31 12.61 3.74
CA LEU A 26 -13.21 13.57 3.72
C LEU A 26 -13.66 14.98 3.30
N CYS A 27 -14.68 15.07 2.44
CA CYS A 27 -15.25 16.34 2.00
C CYS A 27 -16.32 16.88 2.97
N ASP A 28 -16.91 16.01 3.78
CA ASP A 28 -17.96 16.37 4.74
C ASP A 28 -17.34 16.70 6.11
N SER A 29 -16.94 17.96 6.28
CA SER A 29 -16.21 18.49 7.45
C SER A 29 -17.00 18.43 8.77
N THR A 30 -18.27 18.03 8.74
CA THR A 30 -19.22 18.14 9.85
C THR A 30 -19.14 17.02 10.88
N ASN A 31 -18.60 15.84 10.53
CA ASN A 31 -18.63 14.65 11.38
C ASN A 31 -17.29 14.29 12.07
N TRP A 32 -16.24 15.08 11.90
CA TRP A 32 -14.91 14.78 12.46
C TRP A 32 -14.54 15.73 13.62
N PRO A 33 -14.03 15.20 14.75
CA PRO A 33 -13.70 16.00 15.94
C PRO A 33 -12.69 17.10 15.55
N ALA A 34 -13.00 18.35 15.93
CA ALA A 34 -12.28 19.57 15.54
C ALA A 34 -10.74 19.40 15.50
N GLY A 35 -10.14 19.65 14.33
CA GLY A 35 -8.70 19.53 14.09
C GLY A 35 -8.32 19.81 12.63
N ASP A 36 -7.06 20.13 12.37
CA ASP A 36 -6.55 20.52 11.05
C ASP A 36 -6.76 19.43 9.98
N VAL A 37 -6.98 19.85 8.73
CA VAL A 37 -7.31 18.94 7.61
C VAL A 37 -6.13 18.01 7.28
N ALA A 38 -4.91 18.52 7.32
CA ALA A 38 -3.73 17.76 6.92
C ALA A 38 -3.49 16.49 7.77
N PRO A 39 -3.48 16.54 9.12
CA PRO A 39 -3.30 15.33 9.92
C PRO A 39 -4.37 14.27 9.71
N ARG A 40 -5.62 14.67 9.44
CA ARG A 40 -6.74 13.76 9.15
C ARG A 40 -6.52 13.02 7.84
N VAL A 41 -6.19 13.76 6.77
CA VAL A 41 -5.85 13.18 5.48
C VAL A 41 -4.65 12.24 5.62
N GLY A 42 -3.64 12.66 6.39
CA GLY A 42 -2.48 11.83 6.71
C GLY A 42 -2.86 10.50 7.36
N GLY A 43 -3.73 10.51 8.38
CA GLY A 43 -4.22 9.27 9.01
C GLY A 43 -4.93 8.32 8.04
N LEU A 44 -5.72 8.83 7.10
CA LEU A 44 -6.37 8.00 6.07
C LEU A 44 -5.37 7.44 5.06
N LEU A 45 -4.34 8.21 4.71
CA LEU A 45 -3.25 7.72 3.86
C LEU A 45 -2.43 6.64 4.56
N VAL A 46 -2.27 6.65 5.88
CA VAL A 46 -1.67 5.52 6.62
C VAL A 46 -2.45 4.24 6.32
N ILE A 47 -3.78 4.30 6.48
CA ILE A 47 -4.65 3.15 6.25
C ILE A 47 -4.54 2.68 4.79
N ALA A 48 -4.62 3.60 3.83
CA ALA A 48 -4.51 3.28 2.41
C ALA A 48 -3.15 2.65 2.06
N GLY A 49 -2.04 3.22 2.54
CA GLY A 49 -0.70 2.72 2.30
C GLY A 49 -0.49 1.32 2.91
N ILE A 50 -1.00 1.08 4.11
CA ILE A 50 -0.95 -0.26 4.74
C ILE A 50 -1.77 -1.27 3.92
N LEU A 51 -2.97 -0.89 3.46
CA LEU A 51 -3.81 -1.77 2.65
C LEU A 51 -3.14 -2.10 1.30
N GLU A 52 -2.50 -1.12 0.66
CA GLU A 52 -1.73 -1.33 -0.56
C GLU A 52 -0.54 -2.26 -0.32
N LEU A 53 0.19 -2.06 0.79
CA LEU A 53 1.30 -2.91 1.18
C LEU A 53 0.82 -4.34 1.47
N LEU A 54 -0.29 -4.52 2.19
CA LEU A 54 -0.83 -5.86 2.45
C LEU A 54 -1.31 -6.54 1.16
N HIS A 55 -1.94 -5.79 0.25
CA HIS A 55 -2.41 -6.33 -1.02
C HIS A 55 -1.26 -6.68 -1.96
N SER A 56 -0.14 -5.95 -1.88
CA SER A 56 1.05 -6.23 -2.68
C SER A 56 1.51 -7.69 -2.57
N PHE A 57 1.39 -8.32 -1.38
CA PHE A 57 1.77 -9.71 -1.16
C PHE A 57 0.91 -10.71 -1.94
N ARG A 58 -0.29 -10.31 -2.36
CA ARG A 58 -1.18 -11.14 -3.17
C ARG A 58 -0.88 -11.04 -4.66
N ARG A 59 -0.06 -10.08 -5.11
CA ARG A 59 0.23 -9.89 -6.55
C ARG A 59 1.10 -11.02 -7.10
N SER A 60 0.81 -11.44 -8.32
CA SER A 60 1.42 -12.61 -8.96
C SER A 60 2.82 -12.34 -9.52
N SER A 61 3.09 -11.16 -10.09
CA SER A 61 4.40 -10.83 -10.68
C SER A 61 5.29 -10.02 -9.74
N ASP A 62 6.61 -10.25 -9.81
CA ASP A 62 7.59 -9.50 -9.01
C ASP A 62 7.65 -8.02 -9.41
N GLU A 63 7.47 -7.70 -10.69
CA GLU A 63 7.38 -6.32 -11.18
C GLU A 63 6.16 -5.60 -10.56
N GLU A 64 4.99 -6.23 -10.54
CA GLU A 64 3.77 -5.65 -9.94
C GLU A 64 3.87 -5.53 -8.41
N ARG A 65 4.55 -6.48 -7.74
CA ARG A 65 4.83 -6.44 -6.29
C ARG A 65 5.73 -5.27 -5.92
N LYS A 66 6.89 -5.14 -6.58
CA LYS A 66 7.83 -4.03 -6.36
C LYS A 66 7.16 -2.68 -6.62
N SER A 67 6.37 -2.59 -7.69
CA SER A 67 5.61 -1.37 -8.02
C SER A 67 4.61 -0.99 -6.94
N ALA A 68 3.89 -1.97 -6.35
CA ALA A 68 2.99 -1.72 -5.23
C ALA A 68 3.72 -1.37 -3.93
N TRP A 69 4.84 -2.03 -3.63
CA TRP A 69 5.65 -1.69 -2.44
C TRP A 69 6.11 -0.24 -2.50
N PHE A 70 6.59 0.19 -3.65
CA PHE A 70 7.00 1.57 -3.87
C PHE A 70 5.82 2.55 -3.74
N GLY A 71 4.66 2.20 -4.33
CA GLY A 71 3.44 3.00 -4.23
C GLY A 71 2.96 3.16 -2.78
N ALA A 72 2.92 2.05 -2.04
CA ALA A 72 2.58 2.02 -0.62
C ALA A 72 3.58 2.82 0.23
N ALA A 73 4.88 2.70 -0.03
CA ALA A 73 5.92 3.45 0.67
C ALA A 73 5.75 4.96 0.48
N ILE A 74 5.53 5.42 -0.76
CA ILE A 74 5.24 6.84 -1.05
C ILE A 74 3.99 7.30 -0.29
N THR A 75 2.91 6.51 -0.33
CA THR A 75 1.66 6.82 0.36
C THR A 75 1.86 6.94 1.88
N LEU A 76 2.68 6.08 2.49
CA LEU A 76 3.03 6.15 3.91
C LEU A 76 3.92 7.34 4.24
N ILE A 77 4.89 7.69 3.39
CA ILE A 77 5.71 8.90 3.56
C ILE A 77 4.81 10.13 3.57
N PHE A 78 3.87 10.23 2.62
CA PHE A 78 2.86 11.28 2.61
C PHE A 78 2.01 11.32 3.87
N ALA A 79 1.56 10.17 4.33
CA ALA A 79 0.79 10.07 5.55
C ALA A 79 1.54 10.69 6.75
N VAL A 80 2.81 10.33 6.93
CA VAL A 80 3.67 10.87 8.00
C VAL A 80 3.89 12.38 7.86
N LEU A 81 4.16 12.85 6.65
CA LEU A 81 4.39 14.28 6.39
C LEU A 81 3.14 15.11 6.69
N LEU A 82 1.95 14.62 6.30
CA LEU A 82 0.68 15.30 6.55
C LEU A 82 0.28 15.28 8.03
N ILE A 83 0.54 14.17 8.74
CA ILE A 83 0.35 14.10 10.20
C ILE A 83 1.21 15.14 10.92
N ASN A 84 2.41 15.40 10.40
CA ASN A 84 3.34 16.37 10.96
C ASN A 84 3.30 17.73 10.25
N ALA A 85 2.24 18.04 9.49
CA ALA A 85 2.20 19.21 8.61
C ALA A 85 2.46 20.54 9.33
N THR A 86 2.06 20.66 10.60
CA THR A 86 2.30 21.85 11.44
C THR A 86 3.79 22.12 11.69
N ASN A 87 4.64 21.10 11.57
CA ASN A 87 6.10 21.20 11.71
C ASN A 87 6.81 21.56 10.39
N PHE A 88 6.08 21.63 9.27
CA PHE A 88 6.65 21.90 7.95
C PHE A 88 6.16 23.24 7.39
N VAL A 89 6.98 23.86 6.54
CA VAL A 89 6.54 25.00 5.73
C VAL A 89 5.53 24.49 4.70
N GLY A 90 4.28 24.98 4.75
CA GLY A 90 3.18 24.49 3.92
C GLY A 90 3.52 24.41 2.42
N THR A 91 4.23 25.40 1.89
CA THR A 91 4.69 25.42 0.48
C THR A 91 5.64 24.25 0.15
N ALA A 92 6.55 23.91 1.06
CA ALA A 92 7.46 22.79 0.85
C ALA A 92 6.71 21.45 0.82
N LEU A 93 5.69 21.31 1.67
CA LEU A 93 4.84 20.12 1.70
C LEU A 93 4.04 19.97 0.41
N ILE A 94 3.44 21.05 -0.11
CA ILE A 94 2.73 21.03 -1.40
C ILE A 94 3.67 20.62 -2.54
N ILE A 95 4.87 21.20 -2.61
CA ILE A 95 5.86 20.88 -3.66
C ILE A 95 6.27 19.41 -3.57
N LEU A 96 6.53 18.91 -2.37
CA LEU A 96 6.90 17.51 -2.15
C LEU A 96 5.77 16.56 -2.59
N ILE A 97 4.52 16.95 -2.32
CA ILE A 97 3.36 16.18 -2.77
C ILE A 97 3.26 16.18 -4.30
N ALA A 98 3.34 17.35 -4.93
CA ALA A 98 3.33 17.47 -6.39
C ALA A 98 4.45 16.64 -7.05
N LEU A 99 5.66 16.67 -6.47
CA LEU A 99 6.79 15.90 -6.97
C LEU A 99 6.55 14.40 -6.93
N SER A 100 5.91 13.86 -5.89
CA SER A 100 5.64 12.42 -5.85
C SER A 100 4.60 12.01 -6.91
N PHE A 101 3.55 12.80 -7.13
CA PHE A 101 2.58 12.54 -8.20
C PHE A 101 3.25 12.63 -9.57
N LEU A 102 4.19 13.57 -9.75
CA LEU A 102 4.99 13.65 -10.97
C LEU A 102 5.84 12.40 -11.18
N ILE A 103 6.54 11.92 -10.14
CA ILE A 103 7.35 10.70 -10.19
C ILE A 103 6.48 9.48 -10.55
N ASP A 104 5.33 9.32 -9.91
CA ASP A 104 4.40 8.23 -10.22
C ASP A 104 3.84 8.34 -11.65
N GLY A 105 3.49 9.55 -12.09
CA GLY A 105 3.06 9.83 -13.46
C GLY A 105 4.11 9.43 -14.49
N ILE A 106 5.37 9.82 -14.27
CA ILE A 106 6.50 9.44 -15.14
C ILE A 106 6.68 7.91 -15.15
N ARG A 107 6.61 7.26 -13.99
CA ARG A 107 6.72 5.80 -13.87
C ARG A 107 5.65 5.09 -14.71
N TYR A 108 4.38 5.51 -14.60
CA TYR A 108 3.30 4.96 -15.42
C TYR A 108 3.50 5.26 -16.91
N GLY A 109 4.03 6.43 -17.27
CA GLY A 109 4.37 6.76 -18.65
C GLY A 109 5.45 5.84 -19.24
N ILE A 110 6.49 5.52 -18.47
CA ILE A 110 7.55 4.59 -18.88
C ILE A 110 6.95 3.19 -19.11
N GLU A 111 6.11 2.70 -18.20
CA GLU A 111 5.48 1.38 -18.34
C GLU A 111 4.50 1.35 -19.52
N ALA A 112 3.75 2.43 -19.76
CA ALA A 112 2.88 2.57 -20.93
C ALA A 112 3.66 2.45 -22.24
N VAL A 113 4.82 3.13 -22.35
CA VAL A 113 5.68 3.05 -23.54
C VAL A 113 6.25 1.65 -23.72
N LYS A 114 6.68 1.00 -22.63
CA LYS A 114 7.18 -0.39 -22.64
C LYS A 114 6.10 -1.36 -23.10
N ASN A 115 4.87 -1.24 -22.60
CA ASN A 115 3.73 -2.09 -22.97
C ASN A 115 3.29 -1.85 -24.41
N TYR A 116 3.26 -0.60 -24.86
CA TYR A 116 2.95 -0.26 -26.26
C TYR A 116 3.96 -0.90 -27.22
N ARG A 117 5.26 -0.83 -26.92
CA ARG A 117 6.33 -1.47 -27.73
C ARG A 117 6.21 -2.99 -27.77
N ARG A 118 5.65 -3.61 -26.73
CA ARG A 118 5.41 -5.06 -26.64
C ARG A 118 4.08 -5.49 -27.29
N GLY A 119 3.31 -4.56 -27.86
CA GLY A 119 1.98 -4.84 -28.42
C GLY A 119 0.93 -5.20 -27.36
N ALA A 120 1.21 -4.92 -26.08
CA ALA A 120 0.29 -5.17 -24.98
C ALA A 120 -0.65 -3.97 -24.78
N ASN A 121 -1.77 -4.19 -24.09
CA ASN A 121 -2.71 -3.13 -23.75
C ASN A 121 -2.09 -2.19 -22.69
N ALA A 122 -1.91 -0.91 -23.02
CA ALA A 122 -1.32 0.12 -22.16
C ALA A 122 -2.37 1.13 -21.62
N THR A 123 -3.66 0.85 -21.79
CA THR A 123 -4.73 1.81 -21.48
C THR A 123 -4.74 2.21 -20.00
N PHE A 124 -4.50 1.25 -19.11
CA PHE A 124 -4.49 1.50 -17.67
C PHE A 124 -3.34 2.42 -17.26
N GLU A 125 -2.14 2.16 -17.78
CA GLU A 125 -0.94 2.92 -17.51
C GLU A 125 -1.06 4.36 -18.04
N ILE A 126 -1.66 4.54 -19.22
CA ILE A 126 -1.95 5.86 -19.78
C ILE A 126 -2.94 6.63 -18.90
N LEU A 127 -4.04 5.99 -18.47
CA LEU A 127 -5.01 6.61 -17.58
C LEU A 127 -4.39 6.98 -16.23
N ALA A 128 -3.57 6.10 -15.65
CA ALA A 128 -2.86 6.36 -14.42
C ALA A 128 -1.85 7.51 -14.56
N MET A 129 -1.10 7.56 -15.67
CA MET A 129 -0.21 8.69 -15.99
C MET A 129 -0.99 9.99 -16.07
N ILE A 130 -2.06 10.05 -16.86
CA ILE A 130 -2.89 11.24 -17.02
C ILE A 130 -3.48 11.67 -15.69
N GLY A 131 -4.00 10.74 -14.89
CA GLY A 131 -4.56 11.03 -13.58
C GLY A 131 -3.55 11.66 -12.63
N ASN A 132 -2.33 11.11 -12.56
CA ASN A 132 -1.26 11.68 -11.73
C ASN A 132 -0.83 13.07 -12.22
N LEU A 133 -0.63 13.25 -13.52
CA LEU A 133 -0.25 14.55 -14.09
C LEU A 133 -1.36 15.61 -13.92
N SER A 134 -2.63 15.19 -13.99
CA SER A 134 -3.78 16.06 -13.73
C SER A 134 -3.78 16.57 -12.29
N VAL A 135 -3.46 15.71 -11.31
CA VAL A 135 -3.29 16.14 -9.91
C VAL A 135 -2.14 17.12 -9.75
N VAL A 136 -1.00 16.89 -10.40
CA VAL A 136 0.12 17.86 -10.39
C VAL A 136 -0.35 19.20 -10.93
N ALA A 137 -1.05 19.22 -12.05
CA ALA A 137 -1.59 20.46 -12.63
C ALA A 137 -2.57 21.14 -11.67
N ILE A 138 -3.49 20.39 -11.07
CA ILE A 138 -4.43 20.93 -10.07
C ILE A 138 -3.67 21.55 -8.90
N ILE A 139 -2.72 20.84 -8.29
CA ILE A 139 -1.93 21.35 -7.16
C ILE A 139 -1.22 22.67 -7.51
N LEU A 140 -0.60 22.74 -8.69
CA LEU A 140 0.12 23.94 -9.12
C LEU A 140 -0.82 25.13 -9.41
N LEU A 141 -2.01 24.85 -9.93
CA LEU A 141 -3.02 25.87 -10.25
C LEU A 141 -3.83 26.32 -9.01
N THR A 142 -4.00 25.45 -8.02
CA THR A 142 -4.78 25.73 -6.80
C THR A 142 -3.93 26.05 -5.59
N LYS A 143 -2.61 26.22 -5.73
CA LYS A 143 -1.71 26.52 -4.62
C LYS A 143 -2.14 27.75 -3.80
N ASP A 144 -2.80 28.70 -4.45
CA ASP A 144 -3.28 29.96 -3.83
C ASP A 144 -4.74 29.87 -3.35
N PHE A 145 -5.47 28.79 -3.68
CA PHE A 145 -6.89 28.58 -3.34
C PHE A 145 -7.12 28.03 -1.93
N GLY A 146 -6.05 27.76 -1.17
CA GLY A 146 -6.08 27.27 0.20
C GLY A 146 -5.38 25.92 0.36
N PHE A 147 -4.51 25.86 1.36
CA PHE A 147 -3.72 24.67 1.70
C PHE A 147 -4.62 23.45 1.96
N ASP A 148 -5.67 23.63 2.77
CA ASP A 148 -6.55 22.53 3.20
C ASP A 148 -7.27 21.83 2.05
N TRP A 149 -7.81 22.61 1.10
CA TRP A 149 -8.48 22.07 -0.10
C TRP A 149 -7.53 21.26 -0.96
N THR A 150 -6.32 21.79 -1.19
CA THR A 150 -5.30 21.11 -1.98
C THR A 150 -4.92 19.77 -1.36
N ILE A 151 -4.73 19.74 -0.03
CA ILE A 151 -4.37 18.52 0.71
C ILE A 151 -5.52 17.50 0.69
N ALA A 152 -6.75 17.94 0.93
CA ALA A 152 -7.93 17.06 0.93
C ALA A 152 -8.16 16.41 -0.44
N LEU A 153 -8.16 17.19 -1.51
CA LEU A 153 -8.35 16.70 -2.89
C LEU A 153 -7.23 15.72 -3.27
N THR A 154 -5.99 16.07 -2.95
CA THR A 154 -4.84 15.25 -3.28
C THR A 154 -4.85 13.92 -2.52
N GLY A 155 -5.17 13.96 -1.22
CA GLY A 155 -5.31 12.76 -0.40
C GLY A 155 -6.42 11.85 -0.89
N ALA A 156 -7.59 12.41 -1.21
CA ALA A 156 -8.71 11.66 -1.78
C ALA A 156 -8.32 10.98 -3.10
N TRP A 157 -7.65 11.72 -3.99
CA TRP A 157 -7.18 11.16 -5.26
C TRP A 157 -6.17 10.04 -5.06
N ARG A 158 -5.23 10.19 -4.10
CA ARG A 158 -4.26 9.13 -3.78
C ARG A 158 -4.96 7.86 -3.32
N ILE A 159 -5.93 7.99 -2.41
CA ILE A 159 -6.70 6.84 -1.89
C ILE A 159 -7.44 6.13 -3.03
N ILE A 160 -8.07 6.89 -3.93
CA ILE A 160 -8.76 6.34 -5.10
C ILE A 160 -7.76 5.62 -6.02
N GLY A 161 -6.61 6.22 -6.30
CA GLY A 161 -5.54 5.62 -7.11
C GLY A 161 -5.04 4.30 -6.53
N THR A 162 -4.74 4.28 -5.22
CA THR A 162 -4.37 3.07 -4.47
C THR A 162 -5.47 2.01 -4.57
N ALA A 163 -6.73 2.38 -4.37
CA ALA A 163 -7.86 1.46 -4.49
C ALA A 163 -7.91 0.86 -5.90
N ILE A 164 -7.92 1.68 -6.95
CA ILE A 164 -7.94 1.24 -8.36
C ILE A 164 -6.77 0.29 -8.67
N SER A 165 -5.58 0.58 -8.15
CA SER A 165 -4.40 -0.30 -8.31
C SER A 165 -4.62 -1.67 -7.67
N ILE A 166 -5.20 -1.72 -6.47
CA ILE A 166 -5.58 -2.96 -5.79
C ILE A 166 -6.60 -3.75 -6.63
N PHE A 167 -7.58 -3.09 -7.26
CA PHE A 167 -8.59 -3.77 -8.09
C PHE A 167 -8.04 -4.41 -9.35
N HIS A 168 -7.11 -3.73 -10.02
CA HIS A 168 -6.58 -4.18 -11.31
C HIS A 168 -5.42 -5.17 -11.18
N ALA A 169 -4.82 -5.29 -10.00
CA ALA A 169 -3.67 -6.17 -9.79
C ALA A 169 -4.05 -7.65 -9.95
N LYS A 170 -3.18 -8.39 -10.66
CA LYS A 170 -3.36 -9.83 -10.87
C LYS A 170 -2.92 -10.58 -9.63
N GLU A 171 -3.88 -11.17 -8.93
CA GLU A 171 -3.59 -11.91 -7.70
C GLU A 171 -3.15 -13.35 -8.00
N GLY A 172 -2.00 -13.74 -7.46
CA GLY A 172 -1.51 -15.12 -7.52
C GLY A 172 -2.32 -16.00 -6.56
N ARG A 173 -2.84 -17.14 -7.02
CA ARG A 173 -3.39 -18.14 -6.09
C ARG A 173 -2.21 -18.80 -5.37
N SER A 174 -2.28 -18.89 -4.04
CA SER A 174 -1.18 -19.45 -3.23
C SER A 174 -0.83 -20.90 -3.61
N GLU A 175 -1.75 -21.61 -4.26
CA GLU A 175 -1.53 -22.97 -4.76
C GLU A 175 -0.62 -23.03 -6.01
N THR A 176 -0.56 -21.95 -6.81
CA THR A 176 0.22 -21.89 -8.06
C THR A 176 1.41 -20.93 -8.01
N SER A 177 1.57 -20.12 -6.95
CA SER A 177 2.63 -19.11 -6.83
C SER A 177 4.05 -19.61 -7.13
N GLY A 178 4.39 -20.87 -6.82
CA GLY A 178 5.72 -21.42 -7.11
C GLY A 178 5.92 -21.75 -8.60
N MET A 179 4.83 -22.11 -9.29
CA MET A 179 4.84 -22.37 -10.74
C MET A 179 4.87 -21.06 -11.53
N ASP A 180 4.17 -20.02 -11.07
CA ASP A 180 4.19 -18.69 -11.69
C ASP A 180 5.60 -18.07 -11.65
N VAL A 181 6.37 -18.31 -10.58
CA VAL A 181 7.78 -17.86 -10.50
C VAL A 181 8.67 -18.61 -11.48
N ALA A 182 8.50 -19.94 -11.59
CA ALA A 182 9.27 -20.75 -12.54
C ALA A 182 8.99 -20.35 -13.99
N GLU A 183 7.73 -20.02 -14.31
CA GLU A 183 7.32 -19.49 -15.60
C GLU A 183 7.88 -18.09 -15.86
N SER A 184 7.88 -17.21 -14.85
CA SER A 184 8.44 -15.85 -14.98
C SER A 184 9.96 -15.81 -15.17
N LEU A 185 10.67 -16.87 -14.76
CA LEU A 185 12.11 -17.03 -14.95
C LEU A 185 12.46 -17.75 -16.26
N GLU A 186 11.46 -18.02 -17.12
CA GLU A 186 11.60 -18.79 -18.37
C GLU A 186 12.35 -20.12 -18.16
N LEU A 187 12.23 -20.72 -16.97
CA LEU A 187 12.95 -21.95 -16.68
C LEU A 187 12.43 -23.04 -17.60
N PRO A 188 13.31 -23.82 -18.27
CA PRO A 188 12.88 -24.92 -19.11
C PRO A 188 12.02 -25.88 -18.27
N ASP A 189 11.06 -26.55 -18.90
CA ASP A 189 10.14 -27.46 -18.20
C ASP A 189 10.85 -28.75 -17.79
N ILE A 190 11.76 -28.62 -16.82
CA ILE A 190 12.59 -29.69 -16.30
C ILE A 190 11.84 -30.30 -15.11
N PRO A 191 11.49 -31.60 -15.16
CA PRO A 191 10.75 -32.26 -14.09
C PRO A 191 11.38 -32.13 -12.69
N SER A 192 12.72 -32.04 -12.62
CA SER A 192 13.46 -31.87 -11.37
C SER A 192 13.17 -30.52 -10.70
N VAL A 193 13.11 -29.42 -11.46
CA VAL A 193 12.79 -28.08 -10.94
C VAL A 193 11.36 -28.04 -10.43
N LYS A 194 10.39 -28.58 -11.18
CA LYS A 194 9.00 -28.68 -10.73
C LYS A 194 8.86 -29.50 -9.44
N SER A 195 9.64 -30.57 -9.28
CA SER A 195 9.65 -31.37 -8.06
C SER A 195 10.22 -30.61 -6.85
N SER A 196 11.29 -29.83 -7.06
CA SER A 196 11.89 -28.99 -6.03
C SER A 196 10.96 -27.85 -5.60
N VAL A 197 10.30 -27.18 -6.55
CA VAL A 197 9.29 -26.15 -6.27
C VAL A 197 8.13 -26.73 -5.46
N LYS A 198 7.59 -27.90 -5.85
CA LYS A 198 6.54 -28.58 -5.09
C LYS A 198 6.99 -28.97 -3.68
N LYS A 199 8.24 -29.41 -3.53
CA LYS A 199 8.82 -29.75 -2.22
C LYS A 199 8.92 -28.51 -1.33
N ILE A 200 9.44 -27.39 -1.86
CA ILE A 200 9.53 -26.12 -1.14
C ILE A 200 8.14 -25.63 -0.74
N GLN A 201 7.16 -25.62 -1.65
CA GLN A 201 5.79 -25.24 -1.33
C GLN A 201 5.18 -26.11 -0.23
N LYS A 202 5.43 -27.42 -0.25
CA LYS A 202 4.98 -28.34 0.79
C LYS A 202 5.63 -28.00 2.13
N GLU A 203 6.94 -27.78 2.15
CA GLU A 203 7.66 -27.40 3.37
C GLU A 203 7.21 -26.04 3.91
N GLU A 204 6.99 -25.04 3.06
CA GLU A 204 6.46 -23.73 3.43
C GLU A 204 5.03 -23.83 3.97
N SER A 205 4.16 -24.63 3.35
CA SER A 205 2.78 -24.82 3.82
C SER A 205 2.70 -25.40 5.24
N ILE A 206 3.70 -26.21 5.62
CA ILE A 206 3.83 -26.80 6.95
C ILE A 206 4.39 -25.77 7.95
N ARG A 207 5.33 -24.92 7.53
CA ARG A 207 5.94 -23.89 8.39
C ARG A 207 5.01 -22.70 8.65
N TYR A 208 4.19 -22.34 7.67
CA TYR A 208 3.29 -21.19 7.74
C TYR A 208 2.41 -21.10 9.01
N PRO A 209 1.72 -22.15 9.47
CA PRO A 209 0.95 -22.07 10.72
C PRO A 209 1.84 -21.88 11.97
N ILE A 210 3.06 -22.41 11.94
CA ILE A 210 4.04 -22.24 13.03
C ILE A 210 4.50 -20.77 13.08
N ASP A 211 4.87 -20.20 11.94
CA ASP A 211 5.30 -18.80 11.83
C ASP A 211 4.17 -17.85 12.26
N LYS A 212 2.92 -18.12 11.86
CA LYS A 212 1.75 -17.36 12.33
C LYS A 212 1.62 -17.36 13.84
N THR A 213 1.79 -18.52 14.46
CA THR A 213 1.69 -18.67 15.91
C THR A 213 2.77 -17.84 16.60
N TRP A 214 4.01 -17.88 16.09
CA TRP A 214 5.11 -17.08 16.61
C TRP A 214 4.91 -15.58 16.43
N ILE A 215 4.38 -15.14 15.28
CA ILE A 215 4.04 -13.73 15.05
C ILE A 215 3.00 -13.26 16.09
N ILE A 216 1.95 -14.04 16.32
CA ILE A 216 0.93 -13.71 17.33
C ILE A 216 1.55 -13.62 18.72
N VAL A 217 2.37 -14.61 19.11
CA VAL A 217 3.07 -14.62 20.40
C VAL A 217 3.94 -13.36 20.54
N PHE A 218 4.68 -13.00 19.49
CA PHE A 218 5.53 -11.81 19.49
C PHE A 218 4.73 -10.52 19.62
N LEU A 219 3.60 -10.40 18.93
CA LEU A 219 2.70 -9.24 19.04
C LEU A 219 2.12 -9.11 20.46
N VAL A 220 1.69 -10.24 21.05
CA VAL A 220 1.19 -10.26 22.43
C VAL A 220 2.30 -9.85 23.42
N LEU A 221 3.52 -10.33 23.22
CA LEU A 221 4.66 -9.99 24.06
C LEU A 221 5.02 -8.50 23.96
N LEU A 222 5.09 -7.93 22.76
CA LEU A 222 5.30 -6.50 22.54
C LEU A 222 4.20 -5.66 23.19
N PHE A 223 2.94 -6.09 23.04
CA PHE A 223 1.82 -5.41 23.69
C PHE A 223 1.97 -5.39 25.21
N ILE A 224 2.33 -6.52 25.83
CA ILE A 224 2.57 -6.61 27.28
C ILE A 224 3.74 -5.70 27.70
N ILE A 225 4.81 -5.63 26.93
CA ILE A 225 5.95 -4.74 27.21
C ILE A 225 5.52 -3.28 27.19
N HIS A 226 4.77 -2.85 26.16
CA HIS A 226 4.24 -1.48 26.08
C HIS A 226 3.29 -1.18 27.23
N LEU A 227 2.40 -2.11 27.56
CA LEU A 227 1.48 -1.98 28.69
C LEU A 227 2.23 -1.88 30.04
N GLY A 228 3.29 -2.66 30.23
CA GLY A 228 4.15 -2.58 31.41
C GLY A 228 4.92 -1.27 31.51
N ARG A 229 5.33 -0.69 30.38
CA ARG A 229 6.09 0.57 30.31
C ARG A 229 5.21 1.81 30.46
N MET A 230 4.01 1.80 29.88
CA MET A 230 3.11 2.96 29.86
C MET A 230 2.20 3.03 31.08
N GLY A 231 2.08 1.95 31.85
CA GLY A 231 1.17 1.87 32.99
C GLY A 231 -0.28 1.62 32.55
N LEU A 232 -1.05 0.94 33.41
CA LEU A 232 -2.44 0.58 33.12
C LEU A 232 -3.36 1.60 33.78
N ASP A 233 -3.45 2.77 33.18
CA ASP A 233 -4.44 3.76 33.58
C ASP A 233 -5.81 3.25 33.13
N LYS A 234 -6.77 3.12 34.05
CA LYS A 234 -8.13 2.59 33.78
C LYS A 234 -8.97 3.46 32.84
N THR A 235 -8.35 4.41 32.16
CA THR A 235 -8.99 5.27 31.17
C THR A 235 -8.98 4.59 29.80
N ALA A 236 -9.95 4.90 28.94
CA ALA A 236 -10.00 4.36 27.58
C ALA A 236 -8.73 4.67 26.77
N LEU A 237 -8.08 5.82 27.02
CA LEU A 237 -6.80 6.20 26.41
C LEU A 237 -5.61 5.37 26.93
N GLY A 238 -5.58 5.06 28.24
CA GLY A 238 -4.53 4.21 28.84
C GLY A 238 -4.55 2.78 28.31
N ILE A 239 -5.72 2.25 27.96
CA ILE A 239 -5.87 0.91 27.36
C ILE A 239 -5.55 0.90 25.86
N LEU A 240 -5.82 2.00 25.15
CA LEU A 240 -5.66 2.09 23.69
C LEU A 240 -4.22 2.46 23.28
N SER A 241 -3.48 3.20 24.11
CA SER A 241 -2.10 3.62 23.85
C SER A 241 -1.12 2.46 23.57
N PRO A 242 -1.10 1.35 24.35
CA PRO A 242 -0.25 0.19 24.03
C PRO A 242 -0.58 -0.47 22.69
N GLY A 243 -1.86 -0.43 22.29
CA GLY A 243 -2.30 -0.94 20.99
C GLY A 243 -1.78 -0.09 19.83
N VAL A 244 -1.79 1.24 19.98
CA VAL A 244 -1.21 2.17 18.99
C VAL A 244 0.30 1.98 18.89
N ALA A 245 0.99 1.81 20.02
CA ALA A 245 2.42 1.55 20.05
C ALA A 245 2.78 0.23 19.34
N LEU A 246 2.07 -0.86 19.64
CA LEU A 246 2.22 -2.15 18.95
C LEU A 246 2.00 -2.01 17.45
N PHE A 247 0.96 -1.29 17.04
CA PHE A 247 0.69 -1.04 15.63
C PHE A 247 1.84 -0.27 14.97
N GLY A 248 2.40 0.73 15.66
CA GLY A 248 3.60 1.44 15.25
C GLY A 248 4.78 0.49 15.01
N ASP A 249 5.04 -0.44 15.94
CA ASP A 249 6.12 -1.43 15.79
C ASP A 249 5.91 -2.33 14.57
N VAL A 250 4.67 -2.77 14.31
CA VAL A 250 4.33 -3.56 13.13
C VAL A 250 4.59 -2.75 11.86
N VAL A 251 4.13 -1.50 11.81
CA VAL A 251 4.35 -0.61 10.66
C VAL A 251 5.85 -0.41 10.42
N VAL A 252 6.63 -0.12 11.47
CA VAL A 252 8.08 0.03 11.37
C VAL A 252 8.75 -1.26 10.89
N ALA A 253 8.35 -2.42 11.43
CA ALA A 253 8.89 -3.70 10.99
C ALA A 253 8.60 -3.98 9.52
N LEU A 254 7.39 -3.65 9.04
CA LEU A 254 7.02 -3.75 7.62
C LEU A 254 7.85 -2.79 6.76
N ILE A 255 8.01 -1.53 7.18
CA ILE A 255 8.82 -0.54 6.46
C ILE A 255 10.29 -0.99 6.38
N ILE A 256 10.87 -1.46 7.49
CA ILE A 256 12.25 -1.96 7.50
C ILE A 256 12.38 -3.18 6.59
N THR A 257 11.45 -4.14 6.70
CA THR A 257 11.53 -5.38 5.93
C THR A 257 11.37 -5.14 4.43
N PHE A 258 10.36 -4.35 4.02
CA PHE A 258 10.02 -4.19 2.61
C PHE A 258 10.62 -2.94 1.96
N GLY A 259 10.86 -1.89 2.74
CA GLY A 259 11.50 -0.67 2.26
C GLY A 259 13.03 -0.75 2.27
N ILE A 260 13.63 -1.52 3.19
CA ILE A 260 15.10 -1.59 3.34
C ILE A 260 15.60 -3.00 3.00
N ILE A 261 15.23 -4.01 3.79
CA ILE A 261 15.85 -5.34 3.72
C ILE A 261 15.60 -6.02 2.37
N SER A 262 14.36 -6.03 1.88
CA SER A 262 14.01 -6.73 0.63
C SER A 262 14.68 -6.12 -0.60
N PRO A 263 14.68 -4.78 -0.80
CA PRO A 263 15.45 -4.13 -1.86
C PRO A 263 16.95 -4.39 -1.73
N LEU A 264 17.51 -4.29 -0.51
CA LEU A 264 18.94 -4.55 -0.28
C LEU A 264 19.30 -5.97 -0.70
N ARG A 265 18.49 -6.95 -0.29
CA ARG A 265 18.69 -8.36 -0.64
C ARG A 265 18.58 -8.61 -2.14
N ALA A 266 17.75 -7.86 -2.85
CA ALA A 266 17.64 -7.96 -4.31
C ALA A 266 18.87 -7.38 -5.02
N VAL A 267 19.49 -6.32 -4.48
CA VAL A 267 20.71 -5.71 -5.03
C VAL A 267 21.97 -6.52 -4.71
N PHE A 268 22.04 -7.11 -3.51
CA PHE A 268 23.18 -7.91 -3.04
C PHE A 268 23.01 -9.41 -3.30
N LYS A 269 22.04 -9.81 -4.12
CA LYS A 269 21.98 -11.18 -4.61
C LYS A 269 23.08 -11.33 -5.66
N GLU A 270 24.26 -11.74 -5.22
CA GLU A 270 25.34 -12.18 -6.10
C GLU A 270 24.80 -13.30 -7.00
N ASP A 271 25.04 -13.17 -8.31
CA ASP A 271 24.74 -14.19 -9.32
C ASP A 271 25.48 -15.52 -9.03
#